data_AF-A0A537YNT0-F1
#
_entry.id   AF-A0A537YNT0-F1
#
_cell.length_a   1.000
_cell.length_b   1.000
_cell.length_c   1.000
_cell.angle_alpha   90.00
_cell.angle_beta   90.00
_cell.angle_gamma   90.00
#
_symmetry.space_group_name_H-M   'P 1'
#
loop_
_entity.id
_entity.type
_entity.pdbx_description
1 polymer ?
#
loop_
_entity_poly.entity_id
_entity_poly.type
_entity_poly.pdbx_seq_one_letter_code
_entity_poly.pdbx_strand_id
1 'polypeptide(L)'
;MRLATPIAILVLLAVLVGCGSSEETTSGAPVHPADTTQQVRPTETTPELRAAFLRDPSCRHPQGASRWGCLIGPYGCQGVVTDRGWSVSCSKPGRSVAFTVRP
;
A
#
# COMPACT_ATOMS: atom_id res chain seq x y z
N MET A 1 29.57 -7.86 52.56
CA MET A 1 30.41 -7.09 51.62
C MET A 1 30.17 -7.61 50.21
N ARG A 2 29.81 -6.71 49.27
CA ARG A 2 29.93 -6.78 47.79
C ARG A 2 29.20 -7.93 47.06
N LEU A 3 28.04 -7.67 46.44
CA LEU A 3 27.84 -7.31 45.01
C LEU A 3 28.48 -8.30 44.01
N ALA A 4 27.63 -9.02 43.25
CA ALA A 4 27.64 -9.06 41.77
C ALA A 4 26.79 -10.24 41.23
N THR A 5 25.58 -9.95 40.74
CA THR A 5 24.97 -10.63 39.59
C THR A 5 25.64 -10.09 38.31
N PRO A 6 25.74 -10.80 37.16
CA PRO A 6 24.56 -11.23 36.40
C PRO A 6 24.69 -12.48 35.47
N ILE A 7 23.51 -13.02 35.11
CA ILE A 7 23.11 -13.52 33.79
C ILE A 7 24.10 -14.45 33.07
N ALA A 8 23.91 -15.76 33.23
CA ALA A 8 24.25 -16.73 32.20
C ALA A 8 23.38 -17.97 32.36
N ILE A 9 22.82 -18.46 31.24
CA ILE A 9 22.26 -19.81 31.04
C ILE A 9 20.78 -19.97 31.43
N LEU A 10 19.91 -19.92 30.41
CA LEU A 10 18.56 -20.53 30.26
C LEU A 10 17.93 -19.77 29.08
N VAL A 11 17.71 -20.29 27.87
CA VAL A 11 17.12 -21.58 27.51
C VAL A 11 17.54 -21.86 26.05
N LEU A 12 18.37 -22.87 25.88
CA LEU A 12 18.73 -23.48 24.61
C LEU A 12 17.81 -24.71 24.45
N LEU A 13 16.55 -24.53 24.02
CA LEU A 13 15.58 -25.62 23.82
C LEU A 13 14.34 -25.12 23.04
N ALA A 14 14.37 -25.23 21.70
CA ALA A 14 13.16 -25.33 20.85
C ALA A 14 13.49 -25.61 19.36
N VAL A 15 14.51 -26.43 19.08
CA VAL A 15 14.70 -27.03 17.75
C VAL A 15 14.54 -28.53 17.94
N LEU A 16 13.59 -29.14 17.21
CA LEU A 16 13.28 -30.58 17.08
C LEU A 16 11.97 -31.10 17.73
N VAL A 17 10.81 -30.77 17.15
CA VAL A 17 9.62 -31.64 16.96
C VAL A 17 8.80 -30.96 15.84
N GLY A 18 8.36 -31.53 14.74
CA GLY A 18 8.32 -32.88 14.22
C GLY A 18 7.34 -32.84 13.04
N CYS A 19 7.68 -33.51 11.94
CA CYS A 19 6.75 -33.85 10.86
C CYS A 19 5.54 -34.58 11.45
N GLY A 20 4.35 -33.97 11.33
CA GLY A 20 3.07 -34.63 11.50
C GLY A 20 2.28 -34.47 10.21
N SER A 21 2.16 -35.58 9.45
CA SER A 21 1.35 -35.68 8.24
C SER A 21 -0.10 -35.33 8.50
N SER A 22 -0.66 -34.45 7.67
CA SER A 22 -2.07 -34.53 7.28
C SER A 22 -2.10 -34.60 5.76
N GLU A 23 -1.96 -35.83 5.26
CA GLU A 23 -2.54 -36.18 3.97
C GLU A 23 -4.05 -36.33 4.20
N GLU A 24 -4.80 -35.28 3.91
CA GLU A 24 -6.17 -35.42 3.42
C GLU A 24 -6.28 -34.63 2.12
N THR A 25 -6.37 -35.39 1.04
CA THR A 25 -6.55 -34.92 -0.33
C THR A 25 -7.82 -34.09 -0.45
N THR A 26 -7.69 -32.80 -0.78
CA THR A 26 -8.68 -32.08 -1.59
C THR A 26 -7.99 -30.92 -2.31
N SER A 27 -7.89 -31.09 -3.63
CA SER A 27 -7.69 -30.08 -4.68
C SER A 27 -6.73 -28.94 -4.40
N GLY A 28 -5.55 -29.01 -5.03
CA GLY A 28 -4.68 -27.86 -5.22
C GLY A 28 -5.44 -26.73 -5.93
N ALA A 29 -5.83 -25.72 -5.17
CA ALA A 29 -6.02 -24.38 -5.72
C ALA A 29 -4.62 -23.76 -5.85
N PRO A 30 -4.19 -23.32 -7.04
CA PRO A 30 -2.95 -22.56 -7.16
C PRO A 30 -3.11 -21.27 -6.36
N VAL A 31 -2.25 -21.07 -5.36
CA VAL A 31 -2.09 -19.78 -4.68
C VAL A 31 -1.50 -18.83 -5.72
N HIS A 32 -2.36 -18.10 -6.41
CA HIS A 32 -1.95 -16.96 -7.24
C HIS A 32 -1.49 -15.83 -6.31
N PRO A 33 -0.26 -15.32 -6.47
CA PRO A 33 0.18 -14.15 -5.74
C PRO A 33 -0.58 -12.92 -6.24
N ALA A 34 -1.26 -12.24 -5.30
CA ALA A 34 -1.67 -10.84 -5.40
C ALA A 34 -2.47 -10.44 -6.64
N ASP A 35 -3.73 -10.85 -6.72
CA ASP A 35 -4.73 -10.21 -7.58
C ASP A 35 -5.90 -9.71 -6.74
N THR A 36 -5.59 -8.85 -5.77
CA THR A 36 -6.59 -7.94 -5.19
C THR A 36 -6.34 -6.55 -5.76
N THR A 37 -6.41 -6.43 -7.09
CA THR A 37 -6.81 -5.17 -7.70
C THR A 37 -8.28 -4.97 -7.35
N GLN A 38 -8.51 -4.49 -6.13
CA GLN A 38 -9.80 -3.98 -5.70
C GLN A 38 -10.11 -2.81 -6.65
N GLN A 39 -10.80 -3.13 -7.75
CA GLN A 39 -11.21 -2.17 -8.76
C GLN A 39 -12.30 -1.32 -8.12
N VAL A 40 -11.85 -0.33 -7.35
CA VAL A 40 -12.68 0.70 -6.74
C VAL A 40 -13.45 1.33 -7.89
N ARG A 41 -14.74 1.02 -7.99
CA ARG A 41 -15.66 1.67 -8.93
C ARG A 41 -15.44 3.18 -8.77
N PRO A 42 -15.11 3.92 -9.85
CA PRO A 42 -14.99 5.36 -9.76
C PRO A 42 -16.37 5.91 -9.40
N THR A 43 -16.57 6.24 -8.12
CA THR A 43 -17.78 6.91 -7.66
C THR A 43 -17.84 8.24 -8.41
N GLU A 44 -19.05 8.62 -8.79
CA GLU A 44 -19.52 9.74 -9.63
C GLU A 44 -18.85 11.12 -9.42
N THR A 45 -18.01 11.27 -8.40
CA THR A 45 -17.18 12.47 -8.11
C THR A 45 -15.75 12.43 -8.68
N THR A 46 -15.38 11.36 -9.38
CA THR A 46 -14.04 11.20 -9.98
C THR A 46 -13.69 12.23 -11.07
N PRO A 47 -14.60 12.61 -12.01
CA PRO A 47 -14.20 13.48 -13.12
C PRO A 47 -13.90 14.93 -12.69
N GLU A 48 -14.67 15.47 -11.76
CA GLU A 48 -14.47 16.84 -11.24
C GLU A 48 -13.16 16.96 -10.44
N LEU A 49 -12.92 16.00 -9.53
CA LEU A 49 -11.70 15.97 -8.73
C LEU A 49 -10.46 15.76 -9.60
N ARG A 50 -10.55 14.90 -10.62
CA ARG A 50 -9.49 14.74 -11.63
C ARG A 50 -9.23 16.04 -12.39
N ALA A 51 -10.28 16.73 -12.84
CA ALA A 51 -10.13 18.00 -13.55
C ALA A 51 -9.51 19.08 -12.66
N ALA A 52 -9.88 19.14 -11.38
CA ALA A 52 -9.27 20.05 -10.41
C ALA A 52 -7.78 19.72 -10.19
N PHE A 53 -7.43 18.45 -9.98
CA PHE A 53 -6.04 17.99 -9.85
C PHE A 53 -5.18 18.41 -11.06
N LEU A 54 -5.70 18.28 -12.28
CA LEU A 54 -4.96 18.62 -13.50
C LEU A 54 -4.78 20.12 -13.72
N ARG A 55 -5.70 20.95 -13.19
CA ARG A 55 -5.63 22.42 -13.32
C ARG A 55 -4.83 23.09 -12.22
N ASP A 56 -4.72 22.46 -11.05
CA ASP A 56 -4.05 23.05 -9.90
C ASP A 56 -2.51 23.03 -10.08
N PRO A 57 -1.84 24.19 -10.05
CA PRO A 57 -0.39 24.26 -10.21
C PRO A 57 0.38 23.57 -9.08
N SER A 58 -0.18 23.47 -7.87
CA SER A 58 0.44 22.76 -6.75
C SER A 58 0.46 21.25 -6.93
N CYS A 59 -0.43 20.72 -7.79
CA CYS A 59 -0.50 19.30 -8.12
C CYS A 59 0.37 18.90 -9.31
N ARG A 60 1.14 19.84 -9.89
CA ARG A 60 2.07 19.51 -10.97
C ARG A 60 3.15 18.57 -10.47
N HIS A 61 3.45 17.58 -11.29
CA HIS A 61 4.53 16.64 -11.05
C HIS A 61 5.88 17.37 -11.03
N PRO A 62 6.64 17.35 -9.92
CA PRO A 62 7.98 17.91 -9.88
C PRO A 62 8.95 17.07 -10.71
N GLN A 63 9.76 17.72 -11.54
CA GLN A 63 10.70 17.01 -12.42
C GLN A 63 11.68 16.16 -11.59
N GLY A 64 11.85 14.89 -12.00
CA GLY A 64 12.74 13.94 -11.32
C GLY A 64 12.18 13.27 -10.07
N ALA A 65 10.99 13.65 -9.59
CA ALA A 65 10.36 13.00 -8.44
C ALA A 65 9.61 11.73 -8.86
N SER A 66 9.74 10.61 -8.14
CA SER A 66 8.88 9.44 -8.39
C SER A 66 7.52 9.54 -7.72
N ARG A 67 7.38 10.44 -6.71
CA ARG A 67 6.17 10.66 -5.93
C ARG A 67 6.02 12.13 -5.57
N TRP A 68 4.79 12.63 -5.50
CA TRP A 68 4.49 13.97 -5.01
C TRP A 68 3.09 14.02 -4.41
N GLY A 69 2.75 15.13 -3.76
CA GLY A 69 1.41 15.34 -3.23
C GLY A 69 1.01 16.80 -3.25
N CYS A 70 -0.29 17.02 -3.15
CA CYS A 70 -0.91 18.34 -3.15
C CYS A 70 -2.27 18.28 -2.45
N LEU A 71 -2.92 19.43 -2.28
CA LEU A 71 -4.27 19.53 -1.72
C LEU A 71 -5.23 20.05 -2.78
N ILE A 72 -6.39 19.40 -2.94
CA ILE A 72 -7.50 19.88 -3.77
C ILE A 72 -8.73 20.03 -2.88
N GLY A 73 -8.99 21.25 -2.42
CA GLY A 73 -10.00 21.51 -1.40
C GLY A 73 -9.74 20.66 -0.15
N PRO A 74 -10.69 19.80 0.29
CA PRO A 74 -10.50 18.93 1.45
C PRO A 74 -9.74 17.63 1.15
N TYR A 75 -9.35 17.37 -0.12
CA TYR A 75 -8.67 16.14 -0.49
C TYR A 75 -7.15 16.31 -0.42
N GLY A 76 -6.49 15.41 0.31
CA GLY A 76 -5.06 15.17 0.17
C GLY A 76 -4.80 14.20 -0.97
N CYS A 77 -4.08 14.66 -1.99
CA CYS A 77 -3.75 13.89 -3.18
C CYS A 77 -2.28 13.50 -3.19
N GLN A 78 -1.99 12.27 -3.62
CA GLN A 78 -0.64 11.76 -3.86
C GLN A 78 -0.57 11.17 -5.28
N GLY A 79 0.42 11.61 -6.04
CA GLY A 79 0.78 11.06 -7.34
C GLY A 79 2.03 10.19 -7.25
N VAL A 80 2.05 9.11 -8.03
CA VAL A 80 3.20 8.22 -8.21
C VAL A 80 3.44 8.04 -9.71
N VAL A 81 4.68 8.22 -10.14
CA VAL A 81 5.09 7.96 -11.53
C VAL A 81 5.13 6.45 -11.76
N THR A 82 4.49 6.02 -12.84
CA THR A 82 4.47 4.63 -13.31
C THR A 82 4.97 4.56 -14.76
N ASP A 83 5.10 3.35 -15.27
CA ASP A 83 5.39 3.06 -16.68
C ASP A 83 4.30 3.56 -17.65
N ARG A 84 3.08 3.78 -17.16
CA ARG A 84 1.89 4.14 -17.96
C ARG A 84 1.39 5.58 -17.71
N GLY A 85 2.17 6.40 -17.05
CA GLY A 85 1.81 7.77 -16.64
C GLY A 85 1.87 7.92 -15.13
N TRP A 86 0.82 8.49 -14.54
CA TRP A 86 0.76 8.76 -13.09
C TRP A 86 -0.43 8.07 -12.45
N SER A 87 -0.19 7.32 -11.37
CA SER A 87 -1.25 6.82 -10.49
C SER A 87 -1.48 7.86 -9.39
N VAL A 88 -2.72 8.35 -9.28
CA VAL A 88 -3.10 9.37 -8.32
C VAL A 88 -4.14 8.82 -7.36
N SER A 89 -3.91 9.00 -6.07
CA SER A 89 -4.85 8.71 -5.00
C SER A 89 -5.18 10.00 -4.26
N CYS A 90 -6.45 10.33 -4.15
CA CYS A 90 -6.95 11.48 -3.40
C CYS A 90 -7.87 11.00 -2.29
N SER A 91 -7.66 11.52 -1.07
CA SER A 91 -8.41 11.08 0.10
C SER A 91 -8.83 12.24 0.99
N LYS A 92 -9.99 12.09 1.61
CA LYS A 92 -10.51 12.93 2.69
C LYS A 92 -11.26 12.03 3.69
N PRO A 93 -11.64 12.52 4.88
CA PRO A 93 -12.45 11.73 5.80
C PRO A 93 -13.70 11.14 5.11
N GLY A 94 -13.86 9.81 5.19
CA GLY A 94 -15.00 9.07 4.63
C GLY A 94 -15.03 8.92 3.11
N ARG A 95 -14.01 9.35 2.36
CA ARG A 95 -13.96 9.16 0.90
C ARG A 95 -12.54 9.10 0.35
N SER A 96 -12.29 8.13 -0.51
CA SER A 96 -11.09 8.06 -1.34
C SER A 96 -11.48 7.87 -2.81
N VAL A 97 -10.66 8.39 -3.70
CA VAL A 97 -10.73 8.11 -5.13
C VAL A 97 -9.32 7.85 -5.65
N ALA A 98 -9.22 6.97 -6.64
CA ALA A 98 -7.98 6.74 -7.36
C ALA A 98 -8.24 6.87 -8.86
N PHE A 99 -7.30 7.48 -9.58
CA PHE A 99 -7.37 7.60 -11.03
C PHE A 99 -5.96 7.63 -11.63
N THR A 100 -5.87 7.28 -12.91
CA THR A 100 -4.63 7.37 -13.68
C THR A 100 -4.66 8.60 -14.57
N VAL A 101 -3.56 9.34 -14.60
CA VAL A 101 -3.30 10.42 -15.55
C VAL A 101 -2.32 9.89 -16.59
N ARG A 102 -2.67 9.99 -17.87
CA ARG A 102 -1.75 9.73 -18.96
C ARG A 102 -1.06 11.05 -19.34
N PRO A 103 0.24 11.03 -19.66
CA PRO A 103 0.93 12.19 -20.21
C PRO A 103 0.32 12.65 -21.53
#